data_AF-A0A926W146-F1
#
_entry.id   AF-A0A926W146-F1
#
_cell.length_a   1.000
_cell.length_b   1.000
_cell.length_c   1.000
_cell.angle_alpha   90.00
_cell.angle_beta   90.00
_cell.angle_gamma   90.00
#
_symmetry.space_group_name_H-M   'P 1'
#
loop_
_entity.id
_entity.type
_entity.pdbx_description
1 polymer ?
#
loop_
_entity_poly.entity_id
_entity_poly.type
_entity_poly.pdbx_seq_one_letter_code
_entity_poly.pdbx_strand_id
1 'polypeptide(L)'
;MTTVKDPPTDFQLPPHNEPALEMLREAKDYASTQALAAGGAALATGGIIHPFGWVLFGLAYKPLVATQKLARLEKLTTVLLNEFKSKGIQIFPVLKPEDKNPIDLFIRFPQRAHLFISIRSRGDSEVVYNETKEIIQVKKKNKSGLTTWKPCPLVELSDYERWLTKNRALFGMSSKEVTKTPTVKVLVLWPPTKAASDHNPHLYSEVGSMRLLALRRKGTAFVIQQEEVTEFVKAWLAKYE
;
A
#
# COMPACT_ATOMS: atom_id res chain seq x y z
N MET A 1 -32.12 38.27 8.79
CA MET A 1 -31.90 36.83 9.09
C MET A 1 -31.63 36.12 7.77
N THR A 2 -30.36 36.04 7.39
CA THR A 2 -29.92 35.30 6.21
C THR A 2 -29.80 33.82 6.59
N THR A 3 -30.73 33.01 6.09
CA THR A 3 -30.67 31.55 6.18
C THR A 3 -29.41 31.07 5.48
N VAL A 4 -28.41 30.68 6.27
CA VAL A 4 -27.26 29.89 5.80
C VAL A 4 -27.84 28.59 5.28
N LYS A 5 -27.75 28.37 3.96
CA LYS A 5 -28.02 27.05 3.38
C LYS A 5 -26.92 26.13 3.89
N ASP A 6 -27.30 25.14 4.68
CA ASP A 6 -26.41 24.04 5.03
C ASP A 6 -25.88 23.42 3.73
N PRO A 7 -24.55 23.20 3.60
CA PRO A 7 -24.00 22.54 2.43
C PRO A 7 -24.53 21.10 2.35
N PRO A 8 -24.76 20.57 1.13
CA PRO A 8 -25.29 19.23 0.95
C PRO A 8 -24.36 18.21 1.60
N THR A 9 -24.88 17.53 2.62
CA THR A 9 -24.19 16.49 3.39
C THR A 9 -24.36 15.15 2.67
N ASP A 10 -23.81 15.03 1.47
CA ASP A 10 -23.72 13.75 0.77
C ASP A 10 -22.25 13.43 0.47
N PHE A 11 -21.46 13.47 1.54
CA PHE A 11 -20.06 13.10 1.50
C PHE A 11 -19.96 11.57 1.48
N GLN A 12 -19.71 11.01 0.30
CA GLN A 12 -19.46 9.57 0.14
C GLN A 12 -17.95 9.31 0.14
N LEU A 13 -17.52 8.45 1.06
CA LEU A 13 -16.15 7.97 1.07
C LEU A 13 -15.84 7.20 -0.23
N PRO A 14 -14.58 7.21 -0.70
CA PRO A 14 -14.12 6.29 -1.71
C PRO A 14 -14.46 4.85 -1.32
N PRO A 15 -14.66 3.94 -2.30
CA PRO A 15 -14.88 2.53 -2.03
C PRO A 15 -13.80 2.01 -1.07
N HIS A 16 -14.24 1.40 0.02
CA HIS A 16 -13.37 0.83 1.05
C HIS A 16 -13.95 -0.50 1.52
N ASN A 17 -13.12 -1.32 2.16
CA ASN A 17 -13.52 -2.62 2.71
C ASN A 17 -14.14 -3.53 1.63
N GLU A 18 -15.31 -4.11 1.88
CA GLU A 18 -15.97 -5.12 1.05
C GLU A 18 -16.22 -4.65 -0.39
N PRO A 19 -16.84 -3.48 -0.64
CA PRO A 19 -16.93 -2.90 -1.98
C PRO A 19 -15.58 -2.79 -2.69
N ALA A 20 -14.54 -2.37 -1.97
CA ALA A 20 -13.20 -2.25 -2.57
C ALA A 20 -12.53 -3.61 -2.83
N LEU A 21 -12.84 -4.62 -2.00
CA LEU A 21 -12.35 -5.98 -2.19
C LEU A 21 -13.02 -6.65 -3.40
N GLU A 22 -14.32 -6.42 -3.60
CA GLU A 22 -15.03 -6.85 -4.81
C GLU A 22 -14.43 -6.21 -6.06
N MET A 23 -14.16 -4.90 -6.03
CA MET A 23 -13.47 -4.22 -7.13
C MET A 23 -12.09 -4.80 -7.44
N LEU A 24 -11.32 -5.21 -6.41
CA LEU A 24 -10.03 -5.88 -6.61
C LEU A 24 -10.19 -7.25 -7.28
N ARG A 25 -11.24 -8.01 -6.91
CA ARG A 25 -11.55 -9.32 -7.50
C ARG A 25 -11.95 -9.18 -8.97
N GLU A 26 -12.88 -8.28 -9.27
CA GLU A 26 -13.29 -8.00 -10.65
C GLU A 26 -12.10 -7.57 -11.52
N ALA A 27 -11.26 -6.67 -11.02
CA ALA A 27 -10.06 -6.23 -11.73
C ALA A 27 -9.07 -7.38 -11.98
N LYS A 28 -8.93 -8.30 -11.01
CA LYS A 28 -8.08 -9.50 -11.12
C LYS A 28 -8.64 -10.46 -12.18
N ASP A 29 -9.93 -10.71 -12.17
CA ASP A 29 -10.59 -11.64 -13.09
C ASP A 29 -10.55 -11.11 -14.52
N TYR A 30 -10.77 -9.81 -14.69
CA TYR A 30 -10.58 -9.12 -15.96
C TYR A 30 -9.14 -9.21 -16.48
N ALA A 31 -8.15 -8.89 -15.63
CA ALA A 31 -6.74 -8.96 -16.02
C ALA A 31 -6.28 -10.39 -16.33
N SER A 32 -6.85 -11.39 -15.65
CA SER A 32 -6.60 -12.82 -15.91
C SER A 32 -7.22 -13.24 -17.24
N THR A 33 -8.44 -12.78 -17.54
CA THR A 33 -9.13 -13.02 -18.80
C THR A 33 -8.36 -12.41 -19.98
N GLN A 34 -7.86 -11.18 -19.83
CA GLN A 34 -6.98 -10.56 -20.83
C GLN A 34 -5.65 -11.32 -21.01
N ALA A 35 -5.04 -11.79 -19.91
CA ALA A 35 -3.79 -12.56 -19.99
C ALA A 35 -4.01 -13.91 -20.71
N LEU A 36 -5.14 -14.57 -20.48
CA LEU A 36 -5.55 -15.80 -21.17
C LEU A 36 -5.86 -15.54 -22.65
N ALA A 37 -6.59 -14.46 -22.96
CA ALA A 37 -6.90 -14.06 -24.33
C ALA A 37 -5.64 -13.70 -25.13
N ALA A 38 -4.67 -13.01 -24.52
CA ALA A 38 -3.37 -12.71 -25.13
C ALA A 38 -2.53 -13.97 -25.41
N GLY A 39 -2.83 -15.10 -24.76
CA GLY A 39 -2.24 -16.41 -25.05
C GLY A 39 -2.99 -17.23 -26.12
N GLY A 40 -4.15 -16.78 -26.59
CA GLY A 40 -5.04 -17.58 -27.45
C GLY A 40 -5.64 -16.91 -28.69
N ALA A 41 -5.83 -15.58 -28.73
CA ALA A 41 -6.32 -14.88 -29.92
C ALA A 41 -6.08 -13.38 -29.83
N ALA A 42 -5.60 -12.78 -30.92
CA ALA A 42 -5.40 -11.36 -31.05
C ALA A 42 -6.72 -10.56 -30.98
N LEU A 43 -6.67 -9.46 -30.22
CA LEU A 43 -7.39 -8.20 -30.43
C LEU A 43 -8.86 -8.32 -30.87
N ALA A 44 -9.78 -8.42 -29.90
CA ALA A 44 -11.12 -7.86 -30.09
C ALA A 44 -11.71 -7.40 -28.77
N THR A 45 -12.16 -6.15 -28.76
CA THR A 45 -13.07 -5.49 -27.81
C THR A 45 -12.46 -4.84 -26.55
N GLY A 46 -12.62 -3.51 -26.48
CA GLY A 46 -13.08 -2.90 -25.23
C GLY A 46 -12.13 -1.94 -24.49
N GLY A 47 -11.28 -1.19 -25.19
CA GLY A 47 -10.44 -0.15 -24.56
C GLY A 47 -11.19 1.08 -24.01
N ILE A 48 -12.52 1.17 -24.10
CA ILE A 48 -13.24 2.45 -23.86
C ILE A 48 -14.48 2.34 -22.93
N ILE A 49 -14.92 1.17 -22.47
CA ILE A 49 -16.19 1.06 -21.71
C ILE A 49 -16.09 0.13 -20.49
N HIS A 50 -15.25 0.48 -19.50
CA HIS A 50 -15.42 -0.09 -18.17
C HIS A 50 -15.18 0.99 -17.11
N PRO A 51 -16.11 1.21 -16.16
CA PRO A 51 -16.00 2.25 -15.12
C PRO A 51 -14.78 2.08 -14.18
N PHE A 52 -14.05 0.97 -14.33
CA PHE A 52 -12.91 0.58 -13.51
C PHE A 52 -11.59 0.54 -14.29
N GLY A 53 -11.57 1.12 -15.50
CA GLY A 53 -10.37 1.26 -16.32
C GLY A 53 -9.21 1.90 -15.56
N TRP A 54 -9.45 2.74 -14.54
CA TRP A 54 -8.42 3.37 -13.71
C TRP A 54 -7.64 2.41 -12.80
N VAL A 55 -8.24 1.30 -12.34
CA VAL A 55 -7.54 0.26 -11.55
C VAL A 55 -6.54 -0.48 -12.45
N LEU A 56 -6.91 -0.69 -13.72
CA LEU A 56 -6.06 -1.32 -14.73
C LEU A 56 -5.03 -0.33 -15.31
N PHE A 57 -5.42 0.93 -15.55
CA PHE A 57 -4.53 2.01 -16.02
C PHE A 57 -3.52 2.44 -14.96
N GLY A 58 -3.88 2.36 -13.68
CA GLY A 58 -2.98 2.65 -12.56
C GLY A 58 -1.81 1.66 -12.46
N LEU A 59 -1.93 0.49 -13.09
CA LEU A 59 -0.90 -0.54 -13.01
C LEU A 59 0.13 -0.47 -14.15
N ALA A 60 -0.19 -0.04 -15.37
CA ALA A 60 0.78 0.08 -16.48
C ALA A 60 1.78 -1.11 -16.61
N TYR A 61 1.36 -2.30 -16.18
CA TYR A 61 2.19 -3.49 -16.07
C TYR A 61 1.74 -4.52 -17.11
N LYS A 62 2.66 -5.40 -17.55
CA LYS A 62 2.27 -6.59 -18.33
C LYS A 62 1.12 -7.32 -17.61
N PRO A 63 0.10 -7.86 -18.31
CA PRO A 63 -1.10 -8.43 -17.70
C PRO A 63 -0.81 -9.43 -16.55
N LEU A 64 0.22 -10.26 -16.69
CA LEU A 64 0.68 -11.21 -15.66
C LEU A 64 1.24 -10.54 -14.38
N VAL A 65 1.91 -9.41 -14.53
CA VAL A 65 2.45 -8.66 -13.38
C VAL A 65 1.32 -7.92 -12.65
N ALA A 66 0.33 -7.44 -13.40
CA ALA A 66 -0.87 -6.80 -12.84
C ALA A 66 -1.73 -7.80 -12.05
N THR A 67 -2.03 -8.97 -12.63
CA THR A 67 -2.78 -10.05 -11.94
C THR A 67 -2.09 -10.50 -10.66
N GLN A 68 -0.77 -10.73 -10.69
CA GLN A 68 -0.02 -11.06 -9.48
C GLN A 68 -0.10 -9.96 -8.42
N LYS A 69 0.02 -8.68 -8.81
CA LYS A 69 -0.10 -7.57 -7.87
C LYS A 69 -1.50 -7.49 -7.26
N LEU A 70 -2.55 -7.65 -8.07
CA LEU A 70 -3.94 -7.67 -7.61
C LEU A 70 -4.22 -8.84 -6.67
N ALA A 71 -3.70 -10.04 -6.96
CA ALA A 71 -3.82 -11.20 -6.08
C ALA A 71 -3.16 -10.96 -4.69
N ARG A 72 -2.01 -10.27 -4.66
CA ARG A 72 -1.35 -9.88 -3.39
C ARG A 72 -2.20 -8.89 -2.59
N LEU A 73 -2.76 -7.88 -3.27
CA LEU A 73 -3.65 -6.88 -2.67
C LEU A 73 -4.92 -7.52 -2.13
N GLU A 74 -5.55 -8.41 -2.89
CA GLU A 74 -6.75 -9.15 -2.47
C GLU A 74 -6.47 -10.00 -1.23
N LYS A 75 -5.38 -10.79 -1.25
CA LYS A 75 -4.98 -11.64 -0.12
C LYS A 75 -4.77 -10.80 1.14
N LEU A 76 -3.99 -9.72 1.05
CA LEU A 76 -3.67 -8.90 2.21
C LEU A 76 -4.90 -8.15 2.74
N THR A 77 -5.71 -7.58 1.85
CA THR A 77 -6.96 -6.90 2.22
C THR A 77 -7.92 -7.86 2.92
N THR A 78 -8.07 -9.09 2.41
CA THR A 78 -8.95 -10.11 3.00
C THR A 78 -8.50 -10.47 4.42
N VAL A 79 -7.20 -10.73 4.62
CA VAL A 79 -6.66 -11.06 5.95
C VAL A 79 -6.87 -9.91 6.94
N LEU A 80 -6.59 -8.68 6.52
CA LEU A 80 -6.74 -7.50 7.37
C LEU A 80 -8.21 -7.20 7.71
N LEU A 81 -9.12 -7.33 6.74
CA LEU A 81 -10.55 -7.15 7.02
C LEU A 81 -11.04 -8.21 8.01
N ASN A 82 -10.75 -9.48 7.77
CA ASN A 82 -11.20 -10.56 8.66
C ASN A 82 -10.71 -10.37 10.10
N GLU A 83 -9.45 -9.98 10.28
CA GLU A 83 -8.87 -9.81 11.61
C GLU A 83 -9.37 -8.56 12.33
N PHE A 84 -9.53 -7.44 11.62
CA PHE A 84 -9.73 -6.13 12.23
C PHE A 84 -11.12 -5.51 12.00
N LYS A 85 -12.06 -6.25 11.39
CA LYS A 85 -13.45 -5.78 11.17
C LYS A 85 -14.10 -5.26 12.45
N SER A 86 -13.91 -5.97 13.57
CA SER A 86 -14.45 -5.57 14.88
C SER A 86 -13.85 -4.28 15.43
N LYS A 87 -12.67 -3.86 14.95
CA LYS A 87 -11.99 -2.62 15.32
C LYS A 87 -12.35 -1.43 14.41
N GLY A 88 -13.31 -1.59 13.51
CA GLY A 88 -13.77 -0.51 12.61
C GLY A 88 -12.74 -0.11 11.55
N ILE A 89 -11.92 -1.06 11.08
CA ILE A 89 -10.93 -0.85 10.04
C ILE A 89 -11.58 -0.32 8.75
N GLN A 90 -10.94 0.66 8.12
CA GLN A 90 -11.24 1.14 6.77
C GLN A 90 -10.02 0.91 5.88
N ILE A 91 -10.14 0.06 4.87
CA ILE A 91 -9.07 -0.25 3.91
C ILE A 91 -9.41 0.35 2.55
N PHE A 92 -8.54 1.23 2.08
CA PHE A 92 -8.62 1.91 0.79
C PHE A 92 -7.48 1.40 -0.12
N PRO A 93 -7.75 0.44 -1.01
CA PRO A 93 -6.74 -0.08 -1.92
C PRO A 93 -6.53 0.82 -3.13
N VAL A 94 -5.33 0.78 -3.71
CA VAL A 94 -4.98 1.40 -5.02
C VAL A 94 -5.33 2.90 -5.09
N LEU A 95 -5.01 3.69 -4.05
CA LEU A 95 -5.20 5.14 -4.14
C LEU A 95 -4.18 5.73 -5.10
N LYS A 96 -4.66 6.45 -6.12
CA LYS A 96 -3.81 7.09 -7.13
C LYS A 96 -3.81 8.61 -6.94
N PRO A 97 -2.77 9.20 -6.34
CA PRO A 97 -2.53 10.62 -6.45
C PRO A 97 -2.27 11.02 -7.90
N GLU A 98 -2.64 12.25 -8.25
CA GLU A 98 -2.23 12.86 -9.52
C GLU A 98 -0.69 12.80 -9.66
N ASP A 99 -0.23 12.40 -10.85
CA ASP A 99 1.17 12.30 -11.25
C ASP A 99 2.09 11.40 -10.41
N LYS A 100 1.52 10.46 -9.63
CA LYS A 100 2.29 9.48 -8.85
C LYS A 100 1.81 8.07 -9.12
N ASN A 101 2.69 7.11 -8.81
CA ASN A 101 2.29 5.71 -8.75
C ASN A 101 1.15 5.53 -7.74
N PRO A 102 0.28 4.53 -7.89
CA PRO A 102 -0.72 4.25 -6.87
C PRO A 102 -0.06 3.67 -5.60
N ILE A 103 -0.54 4.10 -4.43
CA ILE A 103 -0.26 3.39 -3.19
C ILE A 103 -1.05 2.09 -3.18
N ASP A 104 -0.47 1.06 -2.58
CA ASP A 104 -1.10 -0.25 -2.56
C ASP A 104 -2.28 -0.27 -1.58
N LEU A 105 -2.08 0.14 -0.33
CA LEU A 105 -3.16 0.27 0.66
C LEU A 105 -2.97 1.50 1.55
N PHE A 106 -4.06 2.23 1.78
CA PHE A 106 -4.21 3.13 2.92
C PHE A 106 -5.20 2.51 3.90
N ILE A 107 -4.79 2.35 5.15
CA ILE A 107 -5.62 1.79 6.21
C ILE A 107 -5.87 2.87 7.25
N ARG A 108 -7.13 3.07 7.60
CA ARG A 108 -7.55 3.98 8.65
C ARG A 108 -8.27 3.20 9.73
N PHE A 109 -7.80 3.36 10.96
CA PHE A 109 -8.55 3.08 12.17
C PHE A 109 -9.03 4.42 12.71
N PRO A 110 -10.32 4.77 12.53
CA PRO A 110 -10.82 6.11 12.85
C PRO A 110 -10.39 6.57 14.24
N GLN A 111 -9.79 7.76 14.32
CA GLN A 111 -9.28 8.38 15.55
C GLN A 111 -8.19 7.60 16.33
N ARG A 112 -7.69 6.48 15.80
CA ARG A 112 -6.69 5.62 16.48
C ARG A 112 -5.35 5.58 15.76
N ALA A 113 -5.34 5.20 14.49
CA ALA A 113 -4.10 5.08 13.72
C ALA A 113 -4.34 5.11 12.22
N HIS A 114 -3.34 5.59 11.47
CA HIS A 114 -3.29 5.54 10.02
C HIS A 114 -2.06 4.75 9.56
N LEU A 115 -2.24 3.90 8.55
CA LEU A 115 -1.15 3.10 8.00
C LEU A 115 -1.12 3.27 6.48
N PHE A 116 0.07 3.55 5.96
CA PHE A 116 0.37 3.50 4.54
C PHE A 116 1.18 2.26 4.25
N ILE A 117 0.61 1.34 3.47
CA ILE A 117 1.28 0.08 3.12
C ILE A 117 1.62 0.11 1.63
N SER A 118 2.89 -0.12 1.34
CA SER A 118 3.34 -0.46 0.00
C SER A 118 3.81 -1.91 -0.06
N ILE A 119 3.19 -2.70 -0.94
CA ILE A 119 3.52 -4.10 -1.18
C ILE A 119 4.45 -4.17 -2.39
N ARG A 120 5.60 -4.80 -2.20
CA ARG A 120 6.62 -4.88 -3.24
C ARG A 120 7.24 -6.27 -3.32
N SER A 121 7.47 -6.74 -4.55
CA SER A 121 8.23 -7.94 -4.86
C SER A 121 9.22 -7.64 -5.98
N ARG A 122 10.46 -8.09 -5.83
CA ARG A 122 11.58 -7.98 -6.78
C ARG A 122 12.15 -9.36 -7.14
N GLY A 123 11.34 -10.41 -7.05
CA GLY A 123 11.79 -11.78 -7.29
C GLY A 123 12.73 -12.25 -6.18
N ASP A 124 13.55 -13.26 -6.47
CA ASP A 124 14.47 -13.88 -5.50
C ASP A 124 15.64 -12.92 -5.26
N SER A 125 15.46 -12.02 -4.29
CA SER A 125 16.34 -10.89 -4.04
C SER A 125 16.31 -10.46 -2.58
N GLU A 126 17.44 -9.93 -2.13
CA GLU A 126 17.61 -9.33 -0.82
C GLU A 126 17.57 -7.80 -0.92
N VAL A 127 16.83 -7.18 -0.02
CA VAL A 127 16.75 -5.74 0.14
C VAL A 127 17.84 -5.30 1.10
N VAL A 128 18.72 -4.43 0.62
CA VAL A 128 19.85 -3.87 1.37
C VAL A 128 19.63 -2.38 1.51
N TYR A 129 19.88 -1.83 2.68
CA TYR A 129 19.82 -0.38 2.91
C TYR A 129 21.22 0.23 2.94
N ASN A 130 21.45 1.23 2.09
CA ASN A 130 22.67 2.04 2.11
C ASN A 130 22.42 3.28 2.95
N GLU A 131 23.00 3.33 4.15
CA GLU A 131 22.78 4.40 5.13
C GLU A 131 23.33 5.76 4.65
N THR A 132 24.53 5.79 4.07
CA THR A 132 25.17 7.04 3.61
C THR A 132 24.34 7.77 2.57
N LYS A 133 23.69 7.04 1.67
CA LYS A 133 22.84 7.60 0.61
C LYS A 133 21.35 7.56 0.95
N GLU A 134 20.99 6.95 2.08
CA GLU A 134 19.62 6.62 2.48
C GLU A 134 18.82 5.90 1.37
N ILE A 135 19.46 5.09 0.54
CA ILE A 135 18.82 4.40 -0.59
C ILE A 135 18.58 2.93 -0.30
N ILE A 136 17.46 2.42 -0.78
CA ILE A 136 17.25 0.98 -0.87
C ILE A 136 17.92 0.46 -2.12
N GLN A 137 18.71 -0.59 -1.95
CA GLN A 137 19.34 -1.37 -3.00
C GLN A 137 18.79 -2.80 -2.98
N VAL A 138 18.89 -3.48 -4.11
CA VAL A 138 18.43 -4.85 -4.31
C VAL A 138 19.60 -5.67 -4.79
N LYS A 139 19.88 -6.76 -4.08
CA LYS A 139 20.85 -7.79 -4.43
C LYS A 139 20.07 -8.99 -4.97
N LYS A 140 20.23 -9.30 -6.25
CA LYS A 140 19.56 -10.45 -6.87
C LYS A 140 20.34 -11.72 -6.57
N LYS A 141 19.63 -12.81 -6.28
CA LYS A 141 20.27 -14.13 -6.18
C LYS A 141 20.93 -14.48 -7.52
N ASN A 142 22.13 -15.06 -7.46
CA ASN A 142 22.94 -15.46 -8.63
C ASN A 142 23.38 -14.31 -9.55
N LYS A 143 23.34 -13.05 -9.08
CA LYS A 143 23.94 -11.91 -9.80
C LYS A 143 24.88 -11.14 -8.91
N SER A 144 26.04 -10.78 -9.44
CA SER A 144 26.99 -9.89 -8.78
C SER A 144 26.50 -8.45 -8.86
N GLY A 145 26.50 -7.76 -7.71
CA GLY A 145 26.28 -6.31 -7.64
C GLY A 145 24.95 -5.89 -7.01
N LEU A 146 24.95 -4.64 -6.53
CA LEU A 146 23.80 -3.98 -5.92
C LEU A 146 23.15 -3.06 -6.95
N THR A 147 21.84 -3.19 -7.11
CA THR A 147 21.06 -2.30 -7.97
C THR A 147 20.20 -1.38 -7.15
N THR A 148 20.21 -0.07 -7.42
CA THR A 148 19.35 0.86 -6.71
C THR A 148 17.89 0.60 -7.03
N TRP A 149 17.04 0.51 -5.99
CA TRP A 149 15.61 0.38 -6.17
C TRP A 149 15.01 1.70 -6.66
N LYS A 150 14.61 1.74 -7.94
CA LYS A 150 13.90 2.86 -8.56
C LYS A 150 12.48 2.44 -9.01
N PRO A 151 11.45 3.26 -8.76
CA PRO A 151 11.43 4.38 -7.80
C PRO A 151 11.65 3.90 -6.36
N CYS A 152 12.13 4.79 -5.47
CA CYS A 152 12.42 4.42 -4.07
C CYS A 152 11.12 4.33 -3.25
N PRO A 153 10.75 3.16 -2.71
CA PRO A 153 9.46 2.99 -2.05
C PRO A 153 9.31 3.83 -0.77
N LEU A 154 10.41 4.15 -0.07
CA LEU A 154 10.39 5.03 1.12
C LEU A 154 9.96 6.46 0.78
N VAL A 155 10.37 6.93 -0.41
CA VAL A 155 9.99 8.25 -0.91
C VAL A 155 8.53 8.25 -1.32
N GLU A 156 8.08 7.21 -2.04
CA GLU A 156 6.68 7.04 -2.43
C GLU A 156 5.76 7.09 -1.20
N LEU A 157 6.04 6.29 -0.17
CA LEU A 157 5.28 6.26 1.10
C LEU A 157 5.13 7.64 1.74
N SER A 158 6.20 8.43 1.75
CA SER A 158 6.19 9.77 2.36
C SER A 158 5.48 10.80 1.49
N ASP A 159 5.54 10.63 0.17
CA ASP A 159 4.84 11.46 -0.79
C ASP A 159 3.32 11.19 -0.77
N TYR A 160 2.88 9.98 -0.42
CA TYR A 160 1.47 9.66 -0.15
C TYR A 160 0.97 10.24 1.15
N GLU A 161 1.75 10.15 2.23
CA GLU A 161 1.43 10.79 3.52
C GLU A 161 1.15 12.28 3.32
N ARG A 162 2.03 12.97 2.61
CA ARG A 162 1.85 14.38 2.26
C ARG A 162 0.59 14.62 1.41
N TRP A 163 0.29 13.73 0.46
CA TRP A 163 -0.90 13.84 -0.38
C TRP A 163 -2.19 13.65 0.42
N LEU A 164 -2.22 12.67 1.34
CA LEU A 164 -3.36 12.44 2.23
C LEU A 164 -3.67 13.67 3.08
N THR A 165 -2.64 14.30 3.66
CA THR A 165 -2.83 15.51 4.48
C THR A 165 -3.51 16.64 3.70
N LYS A 166 -3.16 16.80 2.42
CA LYS A 166 -3.81 17.77 1.52
C LYS A 166 -5.24 17.35 1.15
N ASN A 167 -5.46 16.07 0.91
CA ASN A 167 -6.72 15.50 0.42
C ASN A 167 -7.57 14.86 1.53
N ARG A 168 -7.35 15.26 2.79
CA ARG A 168 -7.99 14.67 3.98
C ARG A 168 -9.52 14.70 3.92
N ALA A 169 -10.07 15.72 3.25
CA ALA A 169 -11.48 15.87 3.02
C ALA A 169 -12.06 14.69 2.22
N LEU A 170 -11.30 14.11 1.27
CA LEU A 170 -11.73 12.93 0.49
C LEU A 170 -11.94 11.68 1.35
N PHE A 171 -11.43 11.66 2.57
CA PHE A 171 -11.57 10.55 3.51
C PHE A 171 -12.44 10.93 4.72
N GLY A 172 -13.15 12.06 4.65
CA GLY A 172 -13.99 12.55 5.75
C GLY A 172 -13.19 12.85 7.02
N MET A 173 -11.88 13.14 6.88
CA MET A 173 -11.02 13.42 8.01
C MET A 173 -10.97 14.90 8.31
N SER A 174 -11.08 15.24 9.60
CA SER A 174 -10.82 16.59 10.07
C SER A 174 -9.32 16.90 10.10
N SER A 175 -8.96 18.19 10.09
CA SER A 175 -7.56 18.62 10.29
C SER A 175 -6.99 18.13 11.63
N LYS A 176 -7.83 18.00 12.67
CA LYS A 176 -7.44 17.49 13.99
C LYS A 176 -7.09 16.00 13.92
N GLU A 177 -7.87 15.21 13.20
CA GLU A 177 -7.61 13.78 13.04
C GLU A 177 -6.29 13.54 12.32
N VAL A 178 -6.03 14.21 11.19
CA VAL A 178 -4.77 14.02 10.45
C VAL A 178 -3.54 14.41 11.27
N THR A 179 -3.64 15.41 12.14
CA THR A 179 -2.49 15.91 12.92
C THR A 179 -2.27 15.18 14.24
N LYS A 180 -3.31 14.63 14.85
CA LYS A 180 -3.23 13.95 16.16
C LYS A 180 -3.16 12.43 16.04
N THR A 181 -3.72 11.85 14.98
CA THR A 181 -3.72 10.40 14.80
C THR A 181 -2.33 9.92 14.37
N PRO A 182 -1.72 8.97 15.09
CA PRO A 182 -0.42 8.41 14.73
C PRO A 182 -0.48 7.76 13.36
N THR A 183 0.48 8.11 12.51
CA THR A 183 0.57 7.65 11.14
C THR A 183 1.87 6.88 10.94
N VAL A 184 1.80 5.73 10.28
CA VAL A 184 2.96 4.89 10.02
C VAL A 184 3.08 4.48 8.56
N LYS A 185 4.32 4.38 8.09
CA LYS A 185 4.68 3.97 6.74
C LYS A 185 5.29 2.58 6.79
N VAL A 186 4.78 1.68 5.96
CA VAL A 186 5.17 0.27 5.97
C VAL A 186 5.46 -0.18 4.55
N LEU A 187 6.66 -0.70 4.35
CA LEU A 187 7.05 -1.42 3.15
C LEU A 187 6.96 -2.92 3.45
N VAL A 188 5.99 -3.57 2.82
CA VAL A 188 5.80 -5.02 2.90
C VAL A 188 6.55 -5.69 1.76
N LEU A 189 7.53 -6.51 2.13
CA LEU A 189 8.25 -7.36 1.20
C LEU A 189 7.45 -8.64 0.96
N TRP A 190 7.12 -8.88 -0.30
CA TRP A 190 6.38 -10.07 -0.70
C TRP A 190 7.34 -11.14 -1.22
N PRO A 191 7.25 -12.38 -0.71
CA PRO A 191 8.09 -13.49 -1.16
C PRO A 191 8.11 -13.63 -2.69
N PRO A 192 9.27 -13.98 -3.29
CA PRO A 192 10.51 -14.43 -2.64
C PRO A 192 11.48 -13.32 -2.21
N THR A 193 11.07 -12.04 -2.27
CA THR A 193 11.92 -10.92 -1.82
C THR A 193 12.02 -10.91 -0.30
N LYS A 194 13.22 -10.69 0.24
CA LYS A 194 13.46 -10.63 1.68
C LYS A 194 14.35 -9.45 2.05
N ALA A 195 14.29 -9.01 3.31
CA ALA A 195 15.32 -8.12 3.85
C ALA A 195 16.64 -8.89 4.02
N ALA A 196 17.77 -8.24 3.74
CA ALA A 196 19.08 -8.82 4.05
C ALA A 196 19.22 -9.04 5.57
N SER A 197 19.92 -10.10 5.98
CA SER A 197 20.10 -10.45 7.39
C SER A 197 21.21 -9.66 8.08
N ASP A 198 22.04 -8.95 7.32
CA ASP A 198 23.27 -8.27 7.76
C ASP A 198 23.10 -6.77 7.96
N HIS A 199 21.87 -6.28 8.16
CA HIS A 199 21.64 -4.88 8.50
C HIS A 199 22.21 -4.54 9.88
N ASN A 200 22.72 -3.31 10.03
CA ASN A 200 23.26 -2.85 11.29
C ASN A 200 22.19 -2.84 12.40
N PRO A 201 22.52 -3.25 13.64
CA PRO A 201 21.55 -3.39 14.73
C PRO A 201 20.76 -2.11 15.06
N HIS A 202 21.35 -0.92 14.86
CA HIS A 202 20.70 0.37 15.15
C HIS A 202 19.61 0.75 14.15
N LEU A 203 19.52 0.05 13.01
CA LEU A 203 18.41 0.20 12.07
C LEU A 203 17.15 -0.51 12.53
N TYR A 204 17.23 -1.33 13.58
CA TYR A 204 16.08 -2.02 14.13
C TYR A 204 15.43 -1.21 15.26
N SER A 205 14.10 -1.22 15.28
CA SER A 205 13.29 -0.58 16.31
C SER A 205 12.23 -1.55 16.82
N GLU A 206 11.91 -1.44 18.10
CA GLU A 206 10.91 -2.29 18.75
C GLU A 206 9.52 -1.66 18.64
N VAL A 207 8.56 -2.47 18.20
CA VAL A 207 7.13 -2.14 18.17
C VAL A 207 6.39 -3.30 18.82
N GLY A 208 5.96 -3.11 20.07
CA GLY A 208 5.46 -4.22 20.90
C GLY A 208 6.56 -5.27 21.13
N SER A 209 6.27 -6.53 20.84
CA SER A 209 7.23 -7.64 20.86
C SER A 209 8.08 -7.77 19.60
N MET A 210 7.81 -6.96 18.57
CA MET A 210 8.45 -7.10 17.26
C MET A 210 9.70 -6.25 17.15
N ARG A 211 10.78 -6.83 16.61
CA ARG A 211 12.00 -6.12 16.23
C ARG A 211 12.03 -5.91 14.72
N LEU A 212 11.80 -4.67 14.29
CA LEU A 212 11.52 -4.34 12.89
C LEU A 212 12.56 -3.41 12.30
N LEU A 213 12.85 -3.58 11.01
CA LEU A 213 13.77 -2.71 10.29
C LEU A 213 13.11 -1.35 10.05
N ALA A 214 13.69 -0.27 10.59
CA ALA A 214 13.20 1.10 10.52
C ALA A 214 14.15 1.96 9.67
N LEU A 215 13.78 2.20 8.41
CA LEU A 215 14.62 2.91 7.45
C LEU A 215 14.28 4.40 7.39
N ARG A 216 15.31 5.25 7.32
CA ARG A 216 15.17 6.71 7.25
C ARG A 216 15.35 7.23 5.82
N ARG A 217 14.52 8.20 5.43
CA ARG A 217 14.71 8.98 4.18
C ARG A 217 13.89 10.26 4.18
N LYS A 218 12.57 10.12 4.24
CA LYS A 218 11.59 11.22 4.33
C LYS A 218 10.69 10.95 5.53
N GLY A 219 11.33 10.79 6.69
CA GLY A 219 10.78 10.15 7.87
C GLY A 219 11.09 8.65 7.92
N THR A 220 10.53 7.99 8.92
CA THR A 220 10.74 6.56 9.18
C THR A 220 9.70 5.72 8.44
N ALA A 221 10.13 4.65 7.78
CA ALA A 221 9.24 3.58 7.34
C ALA A 221 9.75 2.23 7.87
N PHE A 222 8.81 1.39 8.29
CA PHE A 222 9.12 0.03 8.71
C PHE A 222 9.14 -0.89 7.50
N VAL A 223 10.11 -1.81 7.45
CA VAL A 223 10.20 -2.85 6.45
C VAL A 223 9.92 -4.17 7.13
N ILE A 224 8.89 -4.87 6.64
CA ILE A 224 8.40 -6.12 7.21
C ILE A 224 8.14 -7.15 6.10
N GLN A 225 8.09 -8.41 6.47
CA GLN A 225 7.65 -9.48 5.58
C GLN A 225 6.13 -9.58 5.52
N GLN A 226 5.62 -10.21 4.48
CA GLN A 226 4.18 -10.42 4.26
C GLN A 226 3.48 -11.07 5.46
N GLU A 227 4.15 -12.03 6.10
CA GLU A 227 3.62 -12.83 7.20
C GLU A 227 3.48 -12.01 8.50
N GLU A 228 4.30 -10.97 8.64
CA GLU A 228 4.39 -10.13 9.84
C GLU A 228 3.34 -9.01 9.87
N VAL A 229 2.60 -8.78 8.79
CA VAL A 229 1.70 -7.62 8.66
C VAL A 229 0.62 -7.61 9.75
N THR A 230 -0.02 -8.75 10.02
CA THR A 230 -1.10 -8.80 11.02
C THR A 230 -0.59 -8.55 12.44
N GLU A 231 0.56 -9.14 12.79
CA GLU A 231 1.20 -8.93 14.09
C GLU A 231 1.65 -7.47 14.24
N PHE A 232 2.22 -6.88 13.18
CA PHE A 232 2.59 -5.48 13.16
C PHE A 232 1.41 -4.56 13.43
N VAL A 233 0.28 -4.77 12.76
CA VAL A 233 -0.91 -3.94 12.96
C VAL A 233 -1.44 -4.08 14.40
N LYS A 234 -1.44 -5.29 14.97
CA LYS A 234 -1.80 -5.50 16.38
C LYS A 234 -0.88 -4.74 17.33
N ALA A 235 0.43 -4.91 17.17
CA ALA A 235 1.44 -4.27 18.01
C ALA A 235 1.41 -2.74 17.88
N TRP A 236 1.18 -2.22 16.67
CA TRP A 236 1.05 -0.79 16.42
C TRP A 236 -0.19 -0.21 17.10
N LEU A 237 -1.35 -0.87 16.97
CA LEU A 237 -2.58 -0.41 17.61
C LEU A 237 -2.49 -0.45 19.13
N ALA A 238 -1.89 -1.49 19.71
CA ALA A 238 -1.72 -1.63 21.15
C ALA A 238 -0.89 -0.50 21.79
N LYS A 239 -0.05 0.18 21.02
CA LYS A 239 0.71 1.36 21.49
C LYS A 239 -0.16 2.60 21.72
N TYR A 240 -1.36 2.63 21.15
CA TYR A 240 -2.25 3.79 21.13
C TYR A 240 -3.67 3.45 21.63
N GLU A 241 -3.86 2.27 22.20
CA GLU A 241 -5.02 1.91 23.04
C GLU A 241 -4.81 2.47 24.46
#